data_AF-A0A815WF14-F1
#
_entry.id   AF-A0A815WF14-F1
#
_cell.length_a   1.000
_cell.length_b   1.000
_cell.length_c   1.000
_cell.angle_alpha   90.00
_cell.angle_beta   90.00
_cell.angle_gamma   90.00
#
_symmetry.space_group_name_H-M   'P 1'
#
loop_
_entity.id
_entity.type
_entity.pdbx_description
1 polymer ?
#
loop_
_entity_poly.entity_id
_entity_poly.type
_entity_poly.pdbx_seq_one_letter_code
_entity_poly.pdbx_strand_id
1 'polypeptide(L)'
;MLDMKIVVVLFCAAIKESGFPVTPLLDVLMELRESYQTLLLTQWNQKFSEILTKDNYTPMIIEDETKYQLLLRQFPLRIEATEKLPFPRSLPYSESVPKIFLEIKDFASICAKFAKGLNVSKTEIDDMIRKPTNLLLTKTLKSALVELTAAESETQLNFSQLVQICINTLHLENAMP
;
A
#
# COMPACT_ATOMS: atom_id res chain seq x y z
N MET A 1 -7.24 -17.36 4.92
CA MET A 1 -7.21 -16.59 6.19
C MET A 1 -8.51 -15.81 6.45
N LEU A 2 -9.10 -15.18 5.44
CA LEU A 2 -10.46 -14.59 5.52
C LEU A 2 -11.56 -15.62 5.85
N ASP A 3 -11.52 -16.81 5.25
CA ASP A 3 -12.52 -17.87 5.54
C ASP A 3 -12.39 -18.40 6.97
N MET A 4 -11.16 -18.58 7.45
CA MET A 4 -10.87 -18.97 8.83
C MET A 4 -11.39 -17.91 9.82
N LYS A 5 -11.22 -16.62 9.52
CA LYS A 5 -11.81 -15.53 10.30
C LYS A 5 -13.34 -15.65 10.36
N ILE A 6 -14.01 -15.89 9.24
CA ILE A 6 -15.48 -16.03 9.20
C ILE A 6 -15.94 -17.19 10.10
N VAL A 7 -15.28 -18.34 10.02
CA VAL A 7 -15.59 -19.51 10.85
C VAL A 7 -15.42 -19.20 12.33
N VAL A 8 -14.31 -18.58 12.73
CA VAL A 8 -14.05 -18.26 14.14
C VAL A 8 -15.02 -17.18 14.66
N VAL A 9 -15.38 -16.18 13.85
CA VAL A 9 -16.37 -15.16 14.22
C VAL A 9 -17.77 -15.76 14.41
N LEU A 10 -18.22 -16.62 13.50
CA LEU A 10 -19.51 -17.31 13.62
C LEU A 10 -19.55 -18.23 14.84
N PHE A 11 -18.46 -18.94 15.10
CA PHE A 11 -18.34 -19.81 16.27
C PHE A 11 -18.35 -19.01 17.58
N CYS A 12 -17.66 -17.86 17.63
CA CYS A 12 -17.74 -16.94 18.77
C CYS A 12 -19.18 -16.47 19.02
N ALA A 13 -19.92 -16.13 17.97
CA ALA A 13 -21.31 -15.70 18.10
C ALA A 13 -22.21 -16.82 18.66
N ALA A 14 -22.07 -18.05 18.15
CA ALA A 14 -22.85 -19.20 18.61
C ALA A 14 -22.56 -19.60 20.07
N ILE A 15 -21.28 -19.56 20.48
CA ILE A 15 -20.86 -19.87 21.86
C ILE A 15 -21.33 -18.78 22.83
N LYS A 16 -21.30 -17.52 22.40
CA LYS A 16 -21.81 -16.39 23.21
C LYS A 16 -23.30 -16.51 23.48
N GLU A 17 -24.09 -16.88 22.47
CA GLU A 17 -25.53 -17.17 22.64
C GLU A 17 -25.77 -18.38 23.56
N SER A 18 -24.82 -19.30 23.63
CA SER A 18 -24.87 -20.48 24.50
C SER A 18 -24.38 -20.22 25.94
N GLY A 19 -23.91 -19.01 26.27
CA GLY A 19 -23.52 -18.62 27.63
C GLY A 19 -22.09 -19.01 28.07
N PHE A 20 -21.24 -19.51 27.16
CA PHE A 20 -19.86 -19.91 27.46
C PHE A 20 -18.86 -18.75 27.28
N PRO A 21 -17.72 -18.75 28.00
CA PRO A 21 -16.70 -17.73 27.88
C PRO A 21 -16.00 -17.79 26.51
N VAL A 22 -15.95 -16.65 25.82
CA VAL A 22 -15.41 -16.53 24.45
C VAL A 22 -13.95 -16.04 24.43
N THR A 23 -13.36 -15.75 25.59
CA THR A 23 -12.03 -15.13 25.72
C THR A 23 -10.92 -15.86 24.95
N PRO A 24 -10.76 -17.20 25.07
CA PRO A 24 -9.69 -17.92 24.34
C PRO A 24 -9.86 -17.86 22.81
N LEU A 25 -11.11 -17.76 22.33
CA LEU A 25 -11.41 -17.64 20.90
C LEU A 25 -11.14 -16.23 20.36
N LEU A 26 -11.33 -15.21 21.20
CA LEU A 26 -10.93 -13.83 20.88
C LEU A 26 -9.42 -13.71 20.78
N ASP A 27 -8.67 -14.39 21.65
CA ASP A 27 -7.20 -14.42 21.58
C ASP A 27 -6.71 -15.06 20.27
N VAL A 28 -7.31 -16.19 19.86
CA VAL A 28 -7.02 -16.83 18.55
C VAL A 28 -7.34 -15.89 17.37
N LEU A 29 -8.43 -15.11 17.44
CA LEU A 29 -8.74 -14.11 16.41
C LEU A 29 -7.69 -13.01 16.33
N MET A 30 -7.15 -12.59 17.48
CA MET A 30 -6.09 -11.58 17.56
C MET A 30 -4.77 -12.12 17.01
N GLU A 31 -4.38 -13.34 17.34
CA GLU A 31 -3.20 -14.00 16.78
C GLU A 31 -3.32 -14.19 15.26
N LEU A 32 -4.48 -14.65 14.78
CA LEU A 32 -4.75 -14.79 13.34
C LEU A 32 -4.62 -13.45 12.63
N ARG A 33 -5.10 -12.37 13.24
CA ARG A 33 -4.96 -11.01 12.72
C ARG A 33 -3.50 -10.58 12.63
N GLU A 34 -2.71 -10.78 13.68
CA GLU A 34 -1.29 -10.41 13.69
C GLU A 34 -0.49 -11.19 12.66
N SER A 35 -0.77 -12.50 12.54
CA SER A 35 -0.19 -13.36 11.51
C SER A 35 -0.56 -12.88 10.09
N TYR A 36 -1.84 -12.53 9.88
CA TYR A 36 -2.30 -11.98 8.60
C TYR A 36 -1.59 -10.69 8.23
N GLN A 37 -1.51 -9.76 9.19
CA GLN A 37 -0.86 -8.47 8.99
C GLN A 37 0.63 -8.64 8.67
N THR A 38 1.31 -9.55 9.35
CA THR A 38 2.73 -9.86 9.09
C THR A 38 2.91 -10.41 7.68
N LEU A 39 2.08 -11.38 7.27
CA LEU A 39 2.13 -11.96 5.92
C LEU A 39 1.88 -10.91 4.84
N LEU A 40 0.88 -10.03 5.03
CA LEU A 40 0.61 -8.92 4.11
C LEU A 40 1.81 -7.98 4.00
N LEU A 41 2.43 -7.59 5.12
CA LEU A 41 3.59 -6.69 5.07
C LEU A 41 4.78 -7.34 4.32
N THR A 42 5.02 -8.63 4.51
CA THR A 42 6.05 -9.37 3.76
C THR A 42 5.76 -9.40 2.26
N GLN A 43 4.52 -9.69 1.89
CA GLN A 43 4.10 -9.72 0.48
C GLN A 43 4.24 -8.35 -0.18
N TRP A 44 3.87 -7.27 0.51
CA TRP A 44 4.00 -5.92 -0.05
C TRP A 44 5.45 -5.44 -0.11
N ASN A 45 6.33 -5.93 0.77
CA ASN A 45 7.75 -5.65 0.65
C ASN A 45 8.29 -6.17 -0.71
N GLN A 46 7.90 -7.40 -1.07
CA GLN A 46 8.29 -7.99 -2.35
C GLN A 46 7.74 -7.18 -3.53
N LYS A 47 6.47 -6.78 -3.48
CA LYS A 47 5.86 -5.95 -4.53
C LYS A 47 6.57 -4.60 -4.69
N PHE A 48 6.90 -3.92 -3.58
CA PHE A 48 7.64 -2.66 -3.65
C PHE A 48 9.04 -2.86 -4.22
N SER A 49 9.75 -3.90 -3.77
CA SER A 49 11.07 -4.25 -4.30
C SER A 49 11.01 -4.51 -5.81
N GLU A 50 10.02 -5.27 -6.28
CA GLU A 50 9.81 -5.52 -7.71
C GLU A 50 9.51 -4.24 -8.50
N ILE A 51 8.67 -3.34 -7.97
CA ILE A 51 8.34 -2.08 -8.64
C ILE A 51 9.58 -1.18 -8.74
N LEU A 52 10.36 -1.09 -7.65
CA LEU A 52 11.54 -0.25 -7.58
C LEU A 52 12.66 -0.79 -8.48
N THR A 53 12.99 -2.07 -8.39
CA THR A 53 14.07 -2.68 -9.20
C THR A 53 13.78 -2.68 -10.70
N LYS A 54 12.51 -2.74 -11.12
CA LYS A 54 12.10 -2.69 -12.53
C LYS A 54 11.93 -1.26 -13.06
N ASP A 55 11.96 -0.25 -12.21
CA ASP A 55 11.78 1.14 -12.63
C ASP A 55 13.04 1.66 -13.33
N ASN A 56 12.85 2.46 -14.38
CA ASN A 56 13.97 3.08 -15.09
C ASN A 56 14.37 4.43 -14.49
N TYR A 57 13.57 4.95 -13.55
CA TYR A 57 13.77 6.25 -12.90
C TYR A 57 13.94 7.40 -13.91
N THR A 58 13.14 7.35 -14.97
CA THR A 58 13.00 8.46 -15.93
C THR A 58 11.64 9.15 -15.76
N PRO A 59 11.54 10.46 -16.06
CA PRO A 59 10.27 11.17 -16.10
C PRO A 59 9.23 10.42 -16.94
N MET A 60 8.05 10.16 -16.37
CA MET A 60 6.99 9.44 -17.06
C MET A 60 6.43 10.29 -18.20
N ILE A 61 6.39 9.74 -19.41
CA ILE A 61 5.85 10.42 -20.59
C ILE A 61 4.45 9.89 -20.88
N ILE A 62 3.49 10.80 -20.99
CA ILE A 62 2.11 10.50 -21.35
C ILE A 62 1.90 10.95 -22.78
N GLU A 63 1.64 10.00 -23.67
CA GLU A 63 1.48 10.27 -25.11
C GLU A 63 0.06 10.71 -25.49
N ASP A 64 -0.95 10.27 -24.73
CA ASP A 64 -2.36 10.45 -25.11
C ASP A 64 -3.23 10.87 -23.93
N GLU A 65 -4.32 11.56 -24.25
CA GLU A 65 -5.37 11.94 -23.30
C GLU A 65 -5.98 10.71 -22.61
N THR A 66 -6.13 9.58 -23.30
CA THR A 66 -6.67 8.35 -22.71
C THR A 66 -5.78 7.83 -21.58
N LYS A 67 -4.46 7.83 -21.76
CA LYS A 67 -3.48 7.41 -20.74
C LYS A 67 -3.48 8.41 -19.57
N TYR A 68 -3.62 9.71 -19.86
CA TYR A 68 -3.73 10.77 -18.86
C TYR A 68 -4.96 10.57 -17.96
N GLN A 69 -6.14 10.35 -18.56
CA GLN A 69 -7.39 10.14 -17.82
C GLN A 69 -7.37 8.86 -16.98
N LEU A 70 -6.73 7.79 -17.48
CA LEU A 70 -6.55 6.57 -16.70
C LEU A 70 -5.69 6.83 -15.46
N LEU A 71 -4.60 7.57 -15.62
CA LEU A 71 -3.71 7.92 -14.50
C LEU A 71 -4.42 8.79 -13.46
N LEU A 72 -5.22 9.77 -13.89
CA LEU A 72 -6.02 10.61 -12.98
C LEU A 72 -7.01 9.80 -12.12
N ARG A 73 -7.57 8.71 -12.64
CA ARG A 73 -8.46 7.82 -11.88
C ARG A 73 -7.71 7.00 -10.82
N GLN A 74 -6.43 6.76 -11.05
CA GLN A 74 -5.60 5.87 -10.24
C GLN A 74 -4.76 6.61 -9.21
N PHE A 75 -4.27 7.79 -9.57
CA PHE A 75 -3.33 8.60 -8.80
C PHE A 75 -3.81 10.06 -8.78
N PRO A 76 -3.87 10.71 -7.61
CA PRO A 76 -4.27 12.11 -7.50
C PRO A 76 -3.14 13.02 -8.00
N LEU A 77 -3.02 13.18 -9.32
CA LEU A 77 -2.11 14.17 -9.91
C LEU A 77 -2.50 15.56 -9.40
N ARG A 78 -1.55 16.31 -8.83
CA ARG A 78 -1.75 17.76 -8.62
C ARG A 78 -1.62 18.46 -9.96
N ILE A 79 -2.74 19.04 -10.38
CA ILE A 79 -3.09 19.40 -11.76
C ILE A 79 -2.44 20.72 -12.23
N GLU A 80 -2.00 21.56 -11.29
CA GLU A 80 -1.85 23.01 -11.52
C GLU A 80 -0.87 23.42 -12.64
N ALA A 81 0.05 22.55 -13.08
CA ALA A 81 1.02 22.87 -14.13
C ALA A 81 0.85 22.10 -15.46
N THR A 82 0.15 20.94 -15.49
CA THR A 82 0.27 19.99 -16.61
C THR A 82 -0.92 20.00 -17.58
N GLU A 83 -2.10 20.49 -17.17
CA GLU A 83 -3.32 20.49 -18.02
C GLU A 83 -3.19 21.32 -19.30
N LYS A 84 -2.32 22.33 -19.30
CA LYS A 84 -2.15 23.26 -20.43
C LYS A 84 -1.10 22.80 -21.45
N LEU A 85 -0.42 21.68 -21.21
CA LEU A 85 0.63 21.19 -22.10
C LEU A 85 0.04 20.30 -23.21
N PRO A 86 0.49 20.46 -24.47
CA PRO A 86 0.16 19.50 -25.54
C PRO A 86 0.82 18.15 -25.25
N PHE A 87 0.25 17.09 -25.82
CA PHE A 87 0.88 15.77 -25.77
C PHE A 87 2.09 15.70 -26.73
N PRO A 88 3.16 14.96 -26.39
CA PRO A 88 3.33 14.17 -25.16
C PRO A 88 3.66 15.03 -23.93
N ARG A 89 3.03 14.71 -22.78
CA ARG A 89 3.25 15.39 -21.50
C ARG A 89 4.30 14.64 -20.70
N SER A 90 5.33 15.33 -20.24
CA SER A 90 6.32 14.79 -19.30
C SER A 90 5.91 15.10 -17.86
N LEU A 91 5.89 14.08 -17.00
CA LEU A 91 5.64 14.21 -15.57
C LEU A 91 6.96 14.22 -14.79
N PRO A 92 7.04 14.95 -13.66
CA PRO A 92 8.27 15.11 -12.89
C PRO A 92 8.71 13.84 -12.13
N TYR A 93 7.88 12.80 -12.13
CA TYR A 93 8.13 11.53 -11.46
C TYR A 93 8.08 10.36 -12.44
N SER A 94 8.70 9.24 -12.07
CA SER A 94 8.67 8.01 -12.87
C SER A 94 7.43 7.14 -12.60
N GLU A 95 7.31 6.05 -13.35
CA GLU A 95 6.19 5.12 -13.22
C GLU A 95 6.10 4.42 -11.85
N SER A 96 7.18 4.40 -11.05
CA SER A 96 7.13 3.81 -9.71
C SER A 96 6.16 4.55 -8.79
N VAL A 97 5.99 5.86 -8.93
CA VAL A 97 5.09 6.66 -8.06
C VAL A 97 3.63 6.19 -8.14
N PRO A 98 2.95 6.20 -9.31
CA PRO A 98 1.57 5.75 -9.39
C PRO A 98 1.44 4.25 -9.08
N LYS A 99 2.43 3.42 -9.42
CA LYS A 99 2.40 1.96 -9.10
C LYS A 99 2.44 1.72 -7.59
N ILE A 100 3.36 2.37 -6.87
CA ILE A 100 3.48 2.25 -5.41
C ILE A 100 2.21 2.79 -4.73
N PHE A 101 1.67 3.92 -5.20
CA PHE A 101 0.42 4.47 -4.68
C PHE A 101 -0.75 3.49 -4.81
N LEU A 102 -0.88 2.83 -5.97
CA LEU A 102 -1.91 1.81 -6.18
C LEU A 102 -1.76 0.63 -5.24
N GLU A 103 -0.54 0.13 -5.04
CA GLU A 103 -0.29 -0.96 -4.10
C GLU A 103 -0.65 -0.59 -2.65
N ILE A 104 -0.42 0.66 -2.25
CA ILE A 104 -0.80 1.16 -0.93
C ILE A 104 -2.33 1.25 -0.80
N LYS A 105 -3.01 1.73 -1.84
CA LYS A 105 -4.49 1.76 -1.90
C LYS A 105 -5.09 0.35 -1.84
N ASP A 106 -4.50 -0.61 -2.54
CA ASP A 106 -4.92 -2.01 -2.52
C ASP A 106 -4.69 -2.65 -1.15
N PHE A 107 -3.55 -2.39 -0.50
CA PHE A 107 -3.29 -2.81 0.87
C PHE A 107 -4.38 -2.29 1.82
N ALA A 108 -4.65 -0.98 1.80
CA ALA A 108 -5.67 -0.35 2.63
C ALA A 108 -7.05 -0.96 2.35
N SER A 109 -7.39 -1.24 1.08
CA SER A 109 -8.64 -1.92 0.73
C SER A 109 -8.71 -3.34 1.30
N ILE A 110 -7.60 -4.08 1.34
CA ILE A 110 -7.56 -5.44 1.89
C ILE A 110 -7.69 -5.39 3.42
N CYS A 111 -7.03 -4.45 4.09
CA CYS A 111 -7.23 -4.21 5.51
C CYS A 111 -8.70 -3.85 5.81
N ALA A 112 -9.33 -3.02 4.98
CA ALA A 112 -10.75 -2.67 5.13
C ALA A 112 -11.67 -3.89 4.93
N LYS A 113 -11.39 -4.77 3.95
CA LYS A 113 -12.11 -6.04 3.77
C LYS A 113 -11.94 -6.96 4.97
N PHE A 114 -10.76 -6.99 5.58
CA PHE A 114 -10.52 -7.74 6.81
C PHE A 114 -11.25 -7.13 8.00
N ALA A 115 -11.40 -5.81 8.09
CA ALA A 115 -12.13 -5.16 9.18
C ALA A 115 -13.67 -5.36 9.08
N LYS A 116 -14.21 -5.53 7.86
CA LYS A 116 -15.65 -5.79 7.65
C LYS A 116 -16.12 -7.07 8.34
N GLY A 117 -17.31 -7.02 8.93
CA GLY A 117 -17.96 -8.18 9.58
C GLY A 117 -17.38 -8.54 10.95
N LEU A 118 -16.45 -7.75 11.49
CA LEU A 118 -16.15 -7.77 12.91
C LEU A 118 -17.17 -6.91 13.64
N ASN A 119 -17.68 -7.39 14.78
CA ASN A 119 -18.67 -6.67 15.59
C ASN A 119 -17.98 -5.61 16.49
N VAL A 120 -17.14 -4.78 15.87
CA VAL A 120 -16.28 -3.77 16.51
C VAL A 120 -16.73 -2.37 16.12
N SER A 121 -16.31 -1.36 16.89
CA SER A 121 -16.68 0.03 16.65
C SER A 121 -16.09 0.58 15.35
N LYS A 122 -16.69 1.66 14.82
CA LYS A 122 -16.17 2.36 13.63
C LYS A 122 -14.73 2.85 13.85
N THR A 123 -14.42 3.37 15.04
CA THR A 123 -13.08 3.82 15.41
C THR A 123 -12.05 2.68 15.39
N GLU A 124 -12.43 1.48 15.85
CA GLU A 124 -11.56 0.31 15.78
C GLU A 124 -11.33 -0.15 14.34
N ILE A 125 -12.35 -0.10 13.48
CA ILE A 125 -12.23 -0.38 12.05
C ILE A 125 -11.24 0.60 11.39
N ASP A 126 -11.37 1.90 11.69
CA ASP A 126 -10.47 2.92 11.15
C ASP A 126 -9.02 2.66 11.61
N ASP A 127 -8.81 2.30 12.88
CA ASP A 127 -7.50 1.93 13.42
C ASP A 127 -6.93 0.64 12.79
N MET A 128 -7.80 -0.32 12.43
CA MET A 128 -7.42 -1.56 11.74
C MET A 128 -6.93 -1.32 10.31
N ILE A 129 -7.24 -0.18 9.71
CA ILE A 129 -6.75 0.20 8.37
C ILE A 129 -5.54 1.14 8.52
N ARG A 130 -5.67 2.15 9.37
CA ARG A 130 -4.66 3.20 9.57
C ARG A 130 -3.35 2.67 10.11
N LYS A 131 -3.37 1.86 11.18
CA LYS A 131 -2.13 1.37 11.82
C LYS A 131 -1.30 0.49 10.88
N PRO A 132 -1.88 -0.51 10.19
CA PRO A 132 -1.11 -1.31 9.22
C PRO A 132 -0.62 -0.49 8.04
N THR A 133 -1.42 0.47 7.53
CA THR A 133 -1.01 1.34 6.41
C THR A 133 0.17 2.23 6.79
N ASN A 134 0.17 2.80 8.00
CA ASN A 134 1.32 3.57 8.50
C ASN A 134 2.57 2.71 8.65
N LEU A 135 2.42 1.47 9.12
CA LEU A 135 3.53 0.53 9.22
C LEU A 135 4.09 0.16 7.85
N LEU A 136 3.21 -0.05 6.86
CA LEU A 136 3.60 -0.30 5.47
C LEU A 136 4.43 0.87 4.91
N LEU A 137 3.98 2.11 5.12
CA LEU A 137 4.68 3.31 4.63
C LEU A 137 6.02 3.54 5.35
N THR A 138 6.01 3.53 6.67
CA THR A 138 7.18 3.96 7.48
C THR A 138 8.24 2.88 7.62
N LYS A 139 7.86 1.60 7.57
CA LYS A 139 8.78 0.47 7.73
C LYS A 139 9.01 -0.24 6.40
N THR A 140 7.97 -0.74 5.75
CA THR A 140 8.13 -1.59 4.57
C THR A 140 8.66 -0.83 3.36
N LEU A 141 8.03 0.28 2.97
CA LEU A 141 8.50 1.10 1.85
C LEU A 141 9.89 1.69 2.13
N LYS A 142 10.13 2.16 3.36
CA LYS A 142 11.45 2.63 3.79
C LYS A 142 12.51 1.53 3.64
N SER A 143 12.23 0.32 4.11
CA SER A 143 13.13 -0.82 3.98
C SER A 143 13.44 -1.13 2.51
N ALA A 144 12.42 -1.19 1.65
CA ALA A 144 12.61 -1.44 0.21
C ALA A 144 13.48 -0.35 -0.46
N LEU A 145 13.32 0.91 -0.09
CA LEU A 145 14.17 2.00 -0.58
C LEU A 145 15.61 1.90 -0.08
N VAL A 146 15.81 1.57 1.20
CA VAL A 146 17.15 1.36 1.76
C VAL A 146 17.86 0.21 1.07
N GLU A 147 17.17 -0.93 0.90
CA GLU A 147 17.69 -2.11 0.20
C GLU A 147 18.08 -1.79 -1.24
N LEU A 148 17.23 -1.03 -1.95
CA LEU A 148 17.51 -0.58 -3.32
C LEU A 148 18.78 0.28 -3.42
N THR A 149 18.98 1.21 -2.47
CA THR A 149 20.12 2.14 -2.45
C THR A 149 21.38 1.58 -1.80
N ALA A 150 21.30 0.38 -1.21
CA ALA A 150 22.44 -0.25 -0.57
C ALA A 150 23.53 -0.58 -1.60
N ALA A 151 24.79 -0.47 -1.19
CA ALA A 151 25.94 -0.73 -2.07
C ALA A 151 25.97 -2.19 -2.60
N GLU A 152 25.30 -3.11 -1.91
CA GLU A 152 25.20 -4.54 -2.25
C GLU A 152 23.96 -4.85 -3.12
N SER A 153 23.17 -3.84 -3.48
CA SER A 153 22.02 -4.00 -4.39
C SER A 153 22.48 -4.44 -5.77
N GLU A 154 21.79 -5.44 -6.35
CA GLU A 154 22.01 -5.86 -7.74
C GLU A 154 21.70 -4.72 -8.73
N THR A 155 20.92 -3.72 -8.30
CA THR A 155 20.58 -2.53 -9.10
C THR A 155 21.64 -1.45 -8.93
N GLN A 156 22.52 -1.28 -9.91
CA GLN A 156 23.50 -0.20 -9.91
C GLN A 156 22.82 1.13 -10.28
N LEU A 157 22.45 1.91 -9.25
CA LEU A 157 21.86 3.24 -9.44
C LEU A 157 22.93 4.30 -9.70
N ASN A 158 22.69 5.13 -10.70
CA ASN A 158 23.50 6.34 -10.93
C ASN A 158 22.94 7.54 -10.14
N PHE A 159 23.73 8.62 -10.06
CA PHE A 159 23.34 9.83 -9.31
C PHE A 159 22.01 10.44 -9.79
N SER A 160 21.76 10.45 -11.10
CA SER A 160 20.50 10.97 -11.64
C SER A 160 19.30 10.13 -11.18
N GLN A 161 19.44 8.81 -11.11
CA GLN A 161 18.40 7.92 -10.64
C GLN A 161 18.16 8.10 -9.13
N LEU A 162 19.21 8.31 -8.33
CA LEU A 162 19.07 8.65 -6.91
C LEU A 162 18.33 9.97 -6.69
N VAL A 163 18.64 11.01 -7.47
CA VAL A 163 17.90 12.27 -7.44
C VAL A 163 16.44 12.06 -7.84
N GLN A 164 16.19 11.26 -8.88
CA GLN A 164 14.82 10.94 -9.30
C GLN A 164 14.04 10.17 -8.23
N ILE A 165 14.68 9.24 -7.49
CA ILE A 165 14.07 8.55 -6.35
C ILE A 165 13.63 9.56 -5.29
N CYS A 166 14.46 10.55 -4.95
CA CYS A 166 14.09 11.61 -4.01
C CYS A 166 12.87 12.42 -4.50
N ILE A 167 12.83 12.75 -5.79
CA ILE A 167 11.68 13.44 -6.41
C ILE A 167 10.43 12.56 -6.33
N ASN A 168 10.56 11.28 -6.66
CA ASN A 168 9.47 10.31 -6.60
C ASN A 168 8.89 10.17 -5.19
N THR A 169 9.74 10.08 -4.16
CA THR A 169 9.27 9.98 -2.77
C THR A 169 8.52 11.23 -2.33
N LEU A 170 8.96 12.42 -2.76
CA LEU A 170 8.26 13.67 -2.48
C LEU A 170 6.89 13.72 -3.17
N HIS A 171 6.78 13.25 -4.42
CA HIS A 171 5.50 13.18 -5.12
C HIS A 171 4.56 12.13 -4.51
N LEU A 172 5.10 11.00 -4.07
CA LEU A 172 4.33 9.98 -3.38
C LEU A 172 3.79 10.53 -2.05
N GLU A 173 4.63 11.21 -1.26
CA GLU A 173 4.23 11.85 0.00
C GLU A 173 3.12 12.88 -0.21
N ASN A 174 3.25 13.76 -1.21
CA ASN A 174 2.24 14.77 -1.53
C ASN A 174 0.90 14.21 -2.02
N ALA A 175 0.91 12.98 -2.54
CA ALA A 175 -0.27 12.27 -3.02
C ALA A 175 -0.98 11.46 -1.91
N MET A 176 -0.29 11.20 -0.79
CA MET A 176 -0.92 10.57 0.37
C MET A 176 -1.85 11.58 1.08
N PRO A 177 -3.05 11.15 1.52
CA PRO A 177 -3.99 11.98 2.27
C PRO A 177 -3.56 12.26 3.71
#